data_AF-A0A970V6K5-F1
#
_entry.id   AF-A0A970V6K5-F1
#
_cell.length_a   1.000
_cell.length_b   1.000
_cell.length_c   1.000
_cell.angle_alpha   90.00
_cell.angle_beta   90.00
_cell.angle_gamma   90.00
#
_symmetry.space_group_name_H-M   'P 1'
#
loop_
_entity.id
_entity.type
_entity.pdbx_description
1 polymer ?
#
loop_
_entity_poly.entity_id
_entity_poly.type
_entity_poly.pdbx_seq_one_letter_code
_entity_poly.pdbx_strand_id
1 'polypeptide(L)'
;MRNRQLFRGLYKIVKVNVSDPNMQEIMNDKVNDLVKGTSTQNPTVKAKLLAKYGVKDLDEAMVKIVGEINYLYNPYSTPEEKWIDLQANYLEYSFNNCKVREILNTMEKISRFEGFNTEKLCHLDDKLLKKQQQLGEAVDKYRIDVFNLGHKVFNVGQRERLQTNFEERWHHLKGLLDDKQKELEKIEELLCRINEVDREIRFRKGMALRLNFREQKEFEKSRKGSWRSLDYRQDRF
;
A
#
# COMPACT_ATOMS: atom_id res chain seq x y z
N MET A 1 3.45 -6.76 18.86
CA MET A 1 3.68 -8.19 19.20
C MET A 1 3.54 -9.16 18.02
N ARG A 2 2.63 -8.94 17.04
CA ARG A 2 2.35 -9.89 15.92
C ARG A 2 3.54 -10.14 14.99
N ASN A 3 4.21 -9.08 14.52
CA ASN A 3 5.33 -9.20 13.56
C ASN A 3 6.58 -9.89 14.15
N ARG A 4 6.72 -9.88 15.48
CA ARG A 4 7.85 -10.55 16.16
C ARG A 4 7.81 -12.07 15.97
N GLN A 5 6.62 -12.67 15.90
CA GLN A 5 6.50 -14.11 15.65
C GLN A 5 6.77 -14.47 14.20
N LEU A 6 6.29 -13.64 13.25
CA LEU A 6 6.64 -13.75 11.84
C LEU A 6 8.16 -13.76 11.64
N PHE A 7 8.87 -12.78 12.21
CA PHE A 7 10.33 -12.69 12.08
C PHE A 7 11.07 -13.89 12.69
N ARG A 8 10.59 -14.40 13.83
CA ARG A 8 11.14 -15.62 14.43
C ARG A 8 10.90 -16.85 13.56
N GLY A 9 9.73 -16.94 12.91
CA GLY A 9 9.41 -18.00 11.95
C GLY A 9 10.32 -17.95 10.74
N LEU A 10 10.45 -16.78 10.11
CA LEU A 10 11.35 -16.55 8.97
C LEU A 10 12.82 -16.87 9.32
N TYR A 11 13.28 -16.48 10.52
CA TYR A 11 14.62 -16.84 10.99
C TYR A 11 14.84 -18.37 11.02
N LYS A 12 13.85 -19.14 11.50
CA LYS A 12 13.95 -20.60 11.54
C LYS A 12 14.02 -21.19 10.13
N ILE A 13 13.21 -20.67 9.20
CA ILE A 13 13.20 -21.09 7.80
C ILE A 13 14.59 -20.86 7.17
N VAL A 14 15.15 -19.66 7.30
CA VAL A 14 16.49 -19.32 6.81
C VAL A 14 17.53 -20.29 7.38
N LYS A 15 17.48 -20.55 8.69
CA LYS A 15 18.44 -21.44 9.34
C LYS A 15 18.39 -22.88 8.80
N VAL A 16 17.21 -23.36 8.41
CA VAL A 16 17.00 -24.72 7.92
C VAL A 16 17.35 -24.85 6.44
N ASN A 17 16.98 -23.86 5.62
CA ASN A 17 17.01 -23.98 4.15
C ASN A 17 18.19 -23.29 3.47
N VAL A 18 18.98 -22.48 4.19
CA VAL A 18 20.19 -21.85 3.63
C VAL A 18 21.42 -22.63 4.07
N SER A 19 22.04 -23.35 3.13
CA SER A 19 23.24 -24.16 3.38
C SER A 19 24.55 -23.39 3.22
N ASP A 20 24.55 -22.28 2.46
CA ASP A 20 25.71 -21.40 2.30
C ASP A 20 25.88 -20.49 3.54
N PRO A 21 27.00 -20.60 4.28
CA PRO A 21 27.24 -19.80 5.49
C PRO A 21 27.19 -18.29 5.25
N ASN A 22 27.67 -17.81 4.09
CA ASN A 22 27.69 -16.37 3.79
C ASN A 22 26.28 -15.83 3.57
N MET A 23 25.45 -16.58 2.84
CA MET A 23 24.04 -16.23 2.64
C MET A 23 23.24 -16.33 3.94
N GLN A 24 23.59 -17.28 4.80
CA GLN A 24 22.96 -17.44 6.11
C GLN A 24 23.27 -16.25 7.03
N GLU A 25 24.51 -15.75 7.04
CA GLU A 25 24.91 -14.55 7.78
C GLU A 25 24.16 -13.30 7.29
N ILE A 26 24.14 -13.08 5.97
CA ILE A 26 23.41 -11.96 5.35
C ILE A 26 21.94 -11.98 5.78
N MET A 27 21.28 -13.13 5.72
CA MET A 27 19.86 -13.25 6.05
C MET A 27 19.58 -13.14 7.54
N ASN A 28 20.46 -13.67 8.38
CA ASN A 28 20.39 -13.48 9.83
C ASN A 28 20.49 -12.00 10.20
N ASP A 29 21.38 -11.26 9.53
CA ASP A 29 21.49 -9.82 9.68
C ASP A 29 20.21 -9.09 9.24
N LYS A 30 19.62 -9.46 8.10
CA LYS A 30 18.34 -8.87 7.64
C LYS A 30 17.21 -9.07 8.67
N VAL A 31 17.09 -10.28 9.25
CA VAL A 31 16.05 -10.58 10.25
C VAL A 31 16.36 -9.90 11.59
N ASN A 32 17.62 -9.85 12.01
CA ASN A 32 18.02 -9.16 13.23
C ASN A 32 17.81 -7.65 13.13
N ASP A 33 18.09 -7.05 11.97
CA ASP A 33 17.80 -5.65 11.68
C ASP A 33 16.31 -5.37 11.88
N LEU A 34 15.42 -6.23 11.38
CA LEU A 34 13.96 -6.11 11.58
C LEU A 34 13.53 -6.23 13.04
N VAL A 35 14.06 -7.21 13.76
CA VAL A 35 13.73 -7.42 15.17
C VAL A 35 14.18 -6.22 16.01
N LYS A 36 15.38 -5.69 15.74
CA LYS A 36 15.91 -4.50 16.42
C LYS A 36 15.15 -3.24 16.01
N GLY A 37 14.88 -3.03 14.73
CA GLY A 37 14.18 -1.86 14.20
C GLY A 37 12.74 -1.74 14.66
N THR A 38 12.07 -2.86 14.92
CA THR A 38 10.70 -2.88 15.49
C THR A 38 10.66 -2.80 17.02
N SER A 39 11.78 -3.11 17.71
CA SER A 39 11.85 -3.05 19.18
C SER A 39 12.51 -1.79 19.73
N THR A 40 13.35 -1.11 18.94
CA THR A 40 14.09 0.07 19.39
C THR A 40 13.44 1.34 18.87
N GLN A 41 13.13 2.29 19.77
CA GLN A 41 12.82 3.68 19.42
C GLN A 41 14.06 4.43 18.89
N ASN A 42 15.16 3.73 18.58
CA ASN A 42 16.45 4.34 18.26
C ASN A 42 16.43 4.88 16.81
N PRO A 43 16.48 6.21 16.63
CA PRO A 43 16.37 6.83 15.31
C PRO A 43 17.55 6.50 14.39
N THR A 44 18.73 6.24 14.96
CA THR A 44 19.95 5.91 14.20
C THR A 44 19.87 4.51 13.59
N VAL A 45 19.33 3.53 14.33
CA VAL A 45 19.09 2.17 13.84
C VAL A 45 18.04 2.21 12.73
N LYS A 46 16.96 2.96 12.94
CA LYS A 46 15.91 3.17 11.94
C LYS A 46 16.47 3.80 10.66
N ALA A 47 17.23 4.89 10.75
CA ALA A 47 17.80 5.56 9.58
C ALA A 47 18.75 4.67 8.77
N LYS A 48 19.60 3.86 9.44
CA LYS A 48 20.48 2.89 8.77
C LYS A 48 19.69 1.82 8.03
N LEU A 49 18.62 1.31 8.64
CA LEU A 49 17.70 0.36 8.01
C LEU A 49 17.05 0.96 6.76
N LEU A 50 16.44 2.14 6.88
CA LEU A 50 15.80 2.82 5.76
C LEU A 50 16.77 3.07 4.59
N ALA A 51 18.00 3.50 4.90
CA ALA A 51 19.04 3.68 3.90
C ALA A 51 19.47 2.37 3.23
N LYS A 52 19.68 1.29 4.01
CA LYS A 52 20.10 -0.03 3.51
C LYS A 52 19.11 -0.61 2.50
N TYR A 53 17.82 -0.39 2.70
CA TYR A 53 16.77 -0.91 1.81
C TYR A 53 16.22 0.13 0.81
N GLY A 54 16.74 1.37 0.83
CA GLY A 54 16.31 2.44 -0.07
C GLY A 54 14.83 2.79 0.07
N VAL A 55 14.31 2.82 1.30
CA VAL A 55 12.89 3.00 1.63
C VAL A 55 12.67 4.20 2.54
N LYS A 56 11.46 4.76 2.52
CA LYS A 56 11.15 5.99 3.28
C LYS A 56 10.55 5.71 4.65
N ASP A 57 9.89 4.56 4.80
CA ASP A 57 9.22 4.15 6.02
C ASP A 57 9.56 2.71 6.41
N LEU A 58 9.30 2.39 7.67
CA LEU A 58 9.66 1.10 8.26
C LEU A 58 8.75 -0.02 7.75
N ASP A 59 7.50 0.28 7.42
CA ASP A 59 6.53 -0.72 6.95
C ASP A 59 6.90 -1.20 5.54
N GLU A 60 7.37 -0.29 4.68
CA GLU A 60 7.93 -0.59 3.36
C GLU A 60 9.20 -1.45 3.48
N ALA A 61 10.10 -1.11 4.41
CA ALA A 61 11.28 -1.92 4.71
C ALA A 61 10.87 -3.35 5.11
N MET A 62 9.86 -3.46 5.97
CA MET A 62 9.34 -4.72 6.47
C MET A 62 8.76 -5.59 5.35
N VAL A 63 7.91 -5.02 4.50
CA VAL A 63 7.30 -5.76 3.38
C VAL A 63 8.39 -6.27 2.43
N LYS A 64 9.38 -5.45 2.08
CA LYS A 64 10.48 -5.87 1.18
C LYS A 64 11.27 -7.06 1.76
N ILE A 65 11.68 -6.96 3.02
CA ILE A 65 12.51 -8.01 3.64
C ILE A 65 11.71 -9.29 3.87
N VAL A 66 10.47 -9.16 4.34
CA VAL A 66 9.58 -10.32 4.56
C VAL A 66 9.28 -11.00 3.23
N GLY A 67 8.95 -10.23 2.20
CA GLY A 67 8.69 -10.75 0.86
C GLY A 67 9.91 -11.50 0.31
N GLU A 68 11.10 -10.89 0.38
CA GLU A 68 12.34 -11.51 -0.08
C GLU A 68 12.63 -12.84 0.64
N ILE A 69 12.58 -12.86 1.98
CA ILE A 69 12.88 -14.07 2.75
C ILE A 69 11.81 -15.14 2.53
N ASN A 70 10.53 -14.76 2.58
CA ASN A 70 9.42 -15.69 2.41
C ASN A 70 9.46 -16.33 1.03
N TYR A 71 9.60 -15.52 -0.03
CA TYR A 71 9.63 -16.00 -1.41
C TYR A 71 10.82 -16.93 -1.70
N LEU A 72 12.01 -16.58 -1.21
CA LEU A 72 13.23 -17.33 -1.55
C LEU A 72 13.40 -18.63 -0.76
N TYR A 73 12.90 -18.69 0.48
CA TYR A 73 13.31 -19.74 1.41
C TYR A 73 12.18 -20.49 2.08
N ASN A 74 10.93 -20.01 1.99
CA ASN A 74 9.82 -20.71 2.62
C ASN A 74 9.28 -21.81 1.68
N PRO A 75 9.43 -23.10 2.02
CA PRO A 75 8.96 -24.19 1.18
C PRO A 75 7.45 -24.47 1.37
N TYR A 76 6.76 -23.72 2.23
CA TYR A 76 5.32 -23.81 2.50
C TYR A 76 4.81 -25.24 2.79
N SER A 77 5.66 -26.08 3.36
CA SER A 77 5.44 -27.52 3.45
C SER A 77 4.82 -27.91 4.79
N THR A 78 5.13 -27.17 5.85
CA THR A 78 4.59 -27.37 7.19
C THR A 78 3.44 -26.41 7.51
N PRO A 79 2.57 -26.72 8.49
CA PRO A 79 1.54 -25.80 8.94
C PRO A 79 2.06 -24.43 9.40
N GLU A 80 3.20 -24.41 10.10
CA GLU A 80 3.85 -23.17 10.54
C GLU A 80 4.33 -22.33 9.35
N GLU A 81 4.96 -22.96 8.36
CA GLU A 81 5.43 -22.30 7.12
C GLU A 81 4.27 -21.74 6.28
N LYS A 82 3.16 -22.48 6.17
CA LYS A 82 1.92 -22.03 5.53
C LYS A 82 1.30 -20.83 6.25
N TRP A 83 1.41 -20.77 7.59
CA TRP A 83 0.99 -19.60 8.36
C TRP A 83 1.91 -18.40 8.16
N ILE A 84 3.23 -18.62 8.15
CA ILE A 84 4.22 -17.57 7.87
C ILE A 84 3.93 -16.94 6.50
N ASP A 85 3.60 -17.76 5.50
CA ASP A 85 3.19 -17.30 4.17
C ASP A 85 1.96 -16.39 4.21
N LEU A 86 0.88 -16.85 4.83
CA LEU A 86 -0.34 -16.06 4.96
C LEU A 86 -0.10 -14.75 5.69
N GLN A 87 0.72 -14.77 6.75
CA GLN A 87 1.04 -13.59 7.54
C GLN A 87 1.92 -12.60 6.74
N ALA A 88 2.82 -13.09 5.89
CA ALA A 88 3.62 -12.29 4.98
C ALA A 88 2.73 -11.59 3.93
N ASN A 89 1.87 -12.36 3.25
CA ASN A 89 0.92 -11.82 2.26
C ASN A 89 -0.06 -10.81 2.89
N TYR A 90 -0.54 -11.07 4.11
CA TYR A 90 -1.40 -10.14 4.84
C TYR A 90 -0.69 -8.83 5.24
N LEU A 91 0.61 -8.91 5.57
CA LEU A 91 1.41 -7.73 5.87
C LEU A 91 1.55 -6.84 4.63
N GLU A 92 1.85 -7.44 3.47
CA GLU A 92 1.92 -6.75 2.18
C GLU A 92 0.57 -6.11 1.81
N TYR A 93 -0.52 -6.86 1.88
CA TYR A 93 -1.88 -6.34 1.66
C TYR A 93 -2.17 -5.14 2.58
N SER A 94 -1.83 -5.24 3.87
CA SER A 94 -2.10 -4.17 4.85
C SER A 94 -1.34 -2.89 4.51
N PHE A 95 -0.09 -3.02 4.09
CA PHE A 95 0.74 -1.89 3.68
C PHE A 95 0.19 -1.21 2.42
N ASN A 96 -0.14 -1.99 1.39
CA ASN A 96 -0.71 -1.47 0.15
C ASN A 96 -2.07 -0.82 0.41
N ASN A 97 -2.91 -1.42 1.25
CA ASN A 97 -4.18 -0.83 1.65
C ASN A 97 -3.99 0.54 2.34
N CYS A 98 -3.00 0.67 3.24
CA CYS A 98 -2.68 1.97 3.86
C CYS A 98 -2.33 3.03 2.81
N LYS A 99 -1.49 2.70 1.82
CA LYS A 99 -1.15 3.62 0.71
C LYS A 99 -2.38 4.07 -0.07
N VAL A 100 -3.25 3.13 -0.45
CA VAL A 100 -4.50 3.44 -1.15
C VAL A 100 -5.36 4.41 -0.33
N ARG A 101 -5.47 4.20 0.97
CA ARG A 101 -6.24 5.06 1.87
C ARG A 101 -5.64 6.46 2.01
N GLU A 102 -4.31 6.59 2.02
CA GLU A 102 -3.65 7.90 1.99
C GLU A 102 -3.99 8.69 0.72
N ILE A 103 -4.03 8.02 -0.43
CA ILE A 103 -4.46 8.61 -1.70
C ILE A 103 -5.93 9.03 -1.62
N LEU A 104 -6.82 8.15 -1.13
CA LEU A 104 -8.25 8.45 -0.95
C LEU A 104 -8.46 9.67 -0.04
N ASN A 105 -7.76 9.74 1.10
CA ASN A 105 -7.83 10.89 2.01
C ASN A 105 -7.36 12.20 1.35
N THR A 106 -6.34 12.11 0.50
CA THR A 106 -5.86 13.28 -0.24
C THR A 106 -6.89 13.75 -1.27
N MET A 107 -7.48 12.81 -2.01
CA MET A 107 -8.56 13.11 -2.97
C MET A 107 -9.81 13.65 -2.30
N GLU A 108 -10.19 13.11 -1.13
CA GLU A 108 -11.33 13.59 -0.35
C GLU A 108 -11.11 15.05 0.06
N LYS A 109 -9.92 15.39 0.57
CA LYS A 109 -9.57 16.77 0.94
C LYS A 109 -9.66 17.72 -0.25
N ILE A 110 -9.13 17.32 -1.41
CA ILE A 110 -9.20 18.11 -2.65
C ILE A 110 -10.67 18.27 -3.08
N SER A 111 -11.44 17.18 -3.09
CA SER A 111 -12.85 17.19 -3.48
C SER A 111 -13.69 18.10 -2.58
N ARG A 112 -13.45 18.08 -1.26
CA ARG A 112 -14.11 19.00 -0.31
C ARG A 112 -13.75 20.45 -0.58
N PHE A 113 -12.48 20.73 -0.86
CA PHE A 113 -12.01 22.08 -1.19
C PHE A 113 -12.65 22.59 -2.50
N GLU A 114 -12.83 21.73 -3.49
CA GLU A 114 -13.43 22.05 -4.79
C GLU A 114 -14.97 21.98 -4.80
N GLY A 115 -15.60 21.59 -3.68
CA GLY A 115 -17.06 21.56 -3.51
C GLY A 115 -17.77 20.33 -4.12
N PHE A 116 -17.06 19.23 -4.33
CA PHE A 116 -17.61 17.99 -4.89
C PHE A 116 -18.14 17.03 -3.81
N ASN A 117 -19.05 16.13 -4.21
CA ASN A 117 -19.58 15.09 -3.34
C ASN A 117 -18.51 14.01 -3.04
N THR A 118 -18.20 13.80 -1.75
CA THR A 118 -17.20 12.83 -1.28
C THR A 118 -17.76 11.50 -0.78
N GLU A 119 -19.08 11.30 -0.79
CA GLU A 119 -19.74 10.12 -0.21
C GLU A 119 -19.20 8.80 -0.76
N LYS A 120 -18.92 8.74 -2.07
CA LYS A 120 -18.32 7.55 -2.70
C LYS A 120 -16.90 7.25 -2.21
N LEU A 121 -16.09 8.28 -1.94
CA LEU A 121 -14.72 8.13 -1.43
C LEU A 121 -14.73 7.63 0.02
N CYS A 122 -15.59 8.21 0.86
CA CYS A 122 -15.78 7.75 2.24
C CYS A 122 -16.27 6.29 2.29
N HIS A 123 -17.24 5.93 1.43
CA HIS A 123 -17.75 4.56 1.38
C HIS A 123 -16.69 3.54 0.95
N LEU A 124 -15.78 3.92 0.04
CA LEU A 124 -14.64 3.08 -0.34
C LEU A 124 -13.65 2.91 0.82
N ASP A 125 -13.33 3.97 1.56
CA ASP A 125 -12.44 3.90 2.73
C ASP A 125 -13.02 2.96 3.80
N ASP A 126 -14.30 3.12 4.15
CA ASP A 126 -15.00 2.26 5.10
C ASP A 126 -15.00 0.79 4.67
N LYS A 127 -15.22 0.54 3.37
CA LYS A 127 -15.21 -0.82 2.81
C LYS A 127 -13.83 -1.45 2.90
N LEU A 128 -12.77 -0.70 2.61
CA LEU A 128 -11.38 -1.16 2.72
C LEU A 128 -11.01 -1.46 4.18
N LEU A 129 -11.39 -0.58 5.10
CA LEU A 129 -11.14 -0.75 6.54
C LEU A 129 -11.82 -2.01 7.08
N LYS A 130 -13.11 -2.19 6.77
CA LYS A 130 -13.88 -3.37 7.19
C LYS A 130 -13.27 -4.67 6.66
N LYS A 131 -12.89 -4.70 5.37
CA LYS A 131 -12.23 -5.87 4.75
C LYS A 131 -10.91 -6.20 5.42
N GLN A 132 -10.06 -5.18 5.68
CA GLN A 132 -8.79 -5.39 6.37
C GLN A 132 -8.99 -5.98 7.77
N GLN A 133 -9.96 -5.46 8.54
CA GLN A 133 -10.26 -5.98 9.87
C GLN A 133 -10.72 -7.45 9.81
N GLN A 134 -11.66 -7.78 8.94
CA GLN A 134 -12.17 -9.14 8.77
C GLN A 134 -11.08 -10.14 8.40
N LEU A 135 -10.18 -9.75 7.48
CA LEU A 135 -9.02 -10.55 7.10
C LEU A 135 -8.07 -10.75 8.28
N GLY A 136 -7.77 -9.68 9.03
CA GLY A 136 -6.91 -9.74 10.20
C GLY A 136 -7.44 -10.71 11.25
N GLU A 137 -8.74 -10.69 11.53
CA GLU A 137 -9.39 -11.63 12.43
C GLU A 137 -9.34 -13.08 11.93
N ALA A 138 -9.51 -13.29 10.62
CA ALA A 138 -9.44 -14.63 10.02
C ALA A 138 -8.02 -15.23 10.10
N VAL A 139 -6.99 -14.42 9.81
CA VAL A 139 -5.58 -14.79 9.94
C VAL A 139 -5.21 -15.09 11.39
N ASP A 140 -5.69 -14.28 12.34
CA ASP A 140 -5.47 -14.50 13.78
C ASP A 140 -6.11 -15.83 14.26
N LYS A 141 -7.32 -16.15 13.80
CA LYS A 141 -7.96 -17.44 14.10
C LYS A 141 -7.14 -18.61 13.54
N TYR A 142 -6.71 -18.50 12.29
CA TYR A 142 -5.89 -19.54 11.67
C TYR A 142 -4.57 -19.78 12.42
N ARG A 143 -3.92 -18.72 12.91
CA ARG A 143 -2.73 -18.82 13.76
C ARG A 143 -2.97 -19.63 15.03
N ILE A 144 -4.11 -19.44 15.69
CA ILE A 144 -4.48 -20.20 16.89
C ILE A 144 -4.63 -21.69 16.54
N ASP A 145 -5.20 -21.99 15.37
CA ASP A 145 -5.38 -23.36 14.90
C ASP A 145 -4.02 -24.06 14.62
N VAL A 146 -3.05 -23.36 14.00
CA VAL A 146 -1.67 -23.85 13.85
C VAL A 146 -1.06 -24.19 15.21
N PHE A 147 -1.17 -23.27 16.16
CA PHE A 147 -0.60 -23.45 17.49
C PHE A 147 -1.21 -24.67 18.20
N ASN A 148 -2.52 -24.86 18.08
CA ASN A 148 -3.22 -26.01 18.67
C ASN A 148 -2.81 -27.34 18.02
N LEU A 149 -2.63 -27.37 16.70
CA LEU A 149 -2.10 -28.53 15.96
C LEU A 149 -0.71 -28.94 16.44
N GLY A 150 0.18 -27.98 16.70
CA GLY A 150 1.53 -28.23 17.18
C GLY A 150 1.60 -28.76 18.63
N HIS A 151 0.55 -28.54 19.44
CA HIS A 151 0.57 -28.82 20.88
C HIS A 151 -0.41 -29.90 21.37
N LYS A 152 -1.46 -30.26 20.62
CA LYS A 152 -2.60 -31.04 21.19
C LYS A 152 -3.30 -32.02 20.24
N VAL A 153 -2.58 -32.85 19.49
CA VAL A 153 -3.23 -34.00 18.81
C VAL A 153 -2.62 -35.31 19.27
N PHE A 154 -3.30 -35.97 20.21
CA PHE A 154 -2.87 -37.23 20.80
C PHE A 154 -3.28 -38.47 20.00
N ASN A 155 -4.15 -38.32 18.99
CA ASN A 155 -4.70 -39.45 18.22
C ASN A 155 -4.50 -39.28 16.71
N VAL A 156 -3.94 -40.30 16.05
CA VAL A 156 -3.50 -40.26 14.63
C VAL A 156 -4.65 -39.90 13.67
N GLY A 157 -5.82 -40.52 13.83
CA GLY A 157 -6.98 -40.24 12.96
C GLY A 157 -7.59 -38.84 13.12
N GLN A 158 -7.42 -38.19 14.27
CA GLN A 158 -7.80 -36.78 14.44
C GLN A 158 -6.77 -35.84 13.81
N ARG A 159 -5.50 -36.24 13.80
CA ARG A 159 -4.41 -35.48 13.17
C ARG A 159 -4.58 -35.36 11.66
N GLU A 160 -4.87 -36.47 10.99
CA GLU A 160 -5.08 -36.48 9.55
C GLU A 160 -6.28 -35.59 9.14
N ARG A 161 -7.43 -35.74 9.81
CA ARG A 161 -8.61 -34.89 9.53
C ARG A 161 -8.35 -33.41 9.78
N LEU A 162 -7.64 -33.07 10.85
CA LEU A 162 -7.28 -31.67 11.14
C LEU A 162 -6.28 -31.12 10.12
N GLN A 163 -5.36 -31.96 9.64
CA GLN A 163 -4.38 -31.57 8.62
C GLN A 163 -5.06 -31.28 7.27
N THR A 164 -6.03 -32.09 6.84
CA THR A 164 -6.83 -31.82 5.64
C THR A 164 -7.63 -30.52 5.77
N ASN A 165 -8.35 -30.33 6.88
CA ASN A 165 -9.10 -29.08 7.13
C ASN A 165 -8.19 -27.85 7.15
N PHE A 166 -6.96 -28.01 7.65
CA PHE A 166 -5.97 -26.94 7.69
C PHE A 166 -5.52 -26.54 6.28
N GLU A 167 -5.25 -27.52 5.42
CA GLU A 167 -4.87 -27.29 4.02
C GLU A 167 -5.97 -26.61 3.23
N GLU A 168 -7.21 -27.07 3.36
CA GLU A 168 -8.37 -26.42 2.74
C GLU A 168 -8.51 -24.97 3.21
N ARG A 169 -8.37 -24.73 4.52
CA ARG A 169 -8.49 -23.38 5.08
C ARG A 169 -7.32 -22.49 4.68
N TRP A 170 -6.12 -23.03 4.56
CA TRP A 170 -4.95 -22.33 4.02
C TRP A 170 -5.23 -21.83 2.61
N HIS A 171 -5.63 -22.74 1.71
CA HIS A 171 -5.92 -22.44 0.32
C HIS A 171 -7.05 -21.41 0.19
N HIS A 172 -8.11 -21.57 0.99
CA HIS A 172 -9.22 -20.62 1.02
C HIS A 172 -8.76 -19.21 1.45
N LEU A 173 -8.00 -19.08 2.54
CA LEU A 173 -7.52 -17.79 3.01
C LEU A 173 -6.51 -17.16 2.03
N LYS A 174 -5.66 -17.97 1.42
CA LYS A 174 -4.70 -17.52 0.41
C LYS A 174 -5.42 -16.98 -0.82
N GLY A 175 -6.40 -17.71 -1.36
CA GLY A 175 -7.22 -17.23 -2.47
C GLY A 175 -7.98 -15.95 -2.15
N LEU A 176 -8.52 -15.84 -0.93
CA LEU A 176 -9.18 -14.61 -0.48
C LEU A 176 -8.21 -13.41 -0.44
N LEU A 177 -6.97 -13.61 0.01
CA LEU A 177 -5.94 -12.57 0.01
C LEU A 177 -5.58 -12.15 -1.42
N ASP A 178 -5.35 -13.11 -2.31
CA ASP A 178 -5.03 -12.84 -3.72
C ASP A 178 -6.15 -12.03 -4.40
N ASP A 179 -7.41 -12.37 -4.15
CA ASP A 179 -8.56 -11.63 -4.67
C ASP A 179 -8.62 -10.20 -4.13
N LYS A 180 -8.28 -10.01 -2.85
CA LYS A 180 -8.28 -8.69 -2.20
C LYS A 180 -7.12 -7.84 -2.70
N GLN A 181 -5.98 -8.44 -2.99
CA GLN A 181 -4.83 -7.78 -3.60
C GLN A 181 -5.17 -7.29 -5.01
N LYS A 182 -5.81 -8.13 -5.84
CA LYS A 182 -6.32 -7.72 -7.17
C LYS A 182 -7.36 -6.61 -7.10
N GLU A 183 -8.22 -6.61 -6.08
CA GLU A 183 -9.17 -5.51 -5.86
C GLU A 183 -8.45 -4.19 -5.52
N LEU A 184 -7.36 -4.23 -4.73
CA LEU A 184 -6.55 -3.05 -4.43
C LEU A 184 -5.88 -2.49 -5.69
N GLU A 185 -5.26 -3.34 -6.51
CA GLU A 185 -4.61 -2.94 -7.76
C GLU A 185 -5.60 -2.22 -8.69
N LYS A 186 -6.83 -2.75 -8.83
CA LYS A 186 -7.89 -2.09 -9.60
C LYS A 186 -8.29 -0.73 -9.03
N ILE A 187 -8.34 -0.61 -7.70
CA ILE A 187 -8.62 0.68 -7.06
C ILE A 187 -7.50 1.67 -7.35
N GLU A 188 -6.23 1.26 -7.24
CA GLU A 188 -5.08 2.10 -7.57
C GLU A 188 -5.11 2.59 -9.02
N GLU A 189 -5.38 1.71 -9.98
CA GLU A 189 -5.52 2.09 -11.40
C GLU A 189 -6.61 3.14 -11.62
N LEU A 190 -7.78 2.96 -10.99
CA LEU A 190 -8.89 3.91 -11.08
C LEU A 190 -8.50 5.25 -10.45
N LEU A 191 -7.80 5.25 -9.32
CA LEU A 191 -7.33 6.47 -8.67
C LEU A 191 -6.29 7.21 -9.54
N CYS A 192 -5.38 6.50 -10.21
CA CYS A 192 -4.47 7.10 -11.17
C CYS A 192 -5.22 7.77 -12.33
N ARG A 193 -6.22 7.09 -12.92
CA ARG A 193 -7.05 7.66 -14.00
C ARG A 193 -7.83 8.90 -13.56
N ILE A 194 -8.40 8.89 -12.35
CA ILE A 194 -9.09 10.06 -11.79
C ILE A 194 -8.12 11.24 -11.66
N ASN A 195 -6.91 10.99 -11.13
CA ASN A 195 -5.87 12.02 -11.02
C ASN A 195 -5.46 12.60 -12.37
N GLU A 196 -5.35 11.78 -13.41
CA GLU A 196 -5.04 12.22 -14.78
C GLU A 196 -6.15 13.13 -15.33
N VAL A 197 -7.40 12.70 -15.21
CA VAL A 197 -8.57 13.49 -15.64
C VAL A 197 -8.63 14.82 -14.87
N ASP A 198 -8.42 14.82 -13.56
CA ASP A 198 -8.40 16.05 -12.74
C ASP A 198 -7.26 16.99 -13.14
N ARG A 199 -6.09 16.47 -13.48
CA ARG A 199 -4.98 17.28 -14.00
C ARG A 199 -5.35 17.90 -15.33
N GLU A 200 -5.97 17.14 -16.22
CA GLU A 200 -6.38 17.62 -17.53
C GLU A 200 -7.50 18.68 -17.43
N ILE A 201 -8.50 18.48 -16.58
CA ILE A 201 -9.54 19.48 -16.30
C ILE A 201 -8.93 20.77 -15.77
N ARG A 202 -8.01 20.70 -14.80
CA ARG A 202 -7.31 21.88 -14.27
C ARG A 202 -6.46 22.59 -15.33
N PHE A 203 -5.75 21.82 -16.16
CA PHE A 203 -4.99 22.36 -17.28
C PHE A 203 -5.89 23.10 -18.28
N ARG A 204 -7.02 22.49 -18.68
CA ARG A 204 -8.01 23.10 -19.59
C ARG A 204 -8.65 24.35 -19.00
N LYS A 205 -9.04 24.34 -17.72
CA LYS A 205 -9.54 25.54 -17.01
C LYS A 205 -8.50 26.66 -16.96
N GLY A 206 -7.23 26.32 -16.68
CA GLY A 206 -6.12 27.27 -16.71
C GLY A 206 -5.86 27.86 -18.09
N MET A 207 -5.97 27.04 -19.14
CA MET A 207 -5.89 27.48 -20.54
C MET A 207 -7.04 28.42 -20.92
N ALA A 208 -8.27 28.09 -20.54
CA ALA A 208 -9.45 28.93 -20.77
C ALA A 208 -9.32 30.30 -20.10
N LEU A 209 -8.82 30.35 -18.86
CA LEU A 209 -8.55 31.62 -18.16
C LEU A 209 -7.49 32.46 -18.90
N ARG A 210 -6.44 31.84 -19.44
CA ARG A 210 -5.40 32.56 -20.22
C ARG A 210 -5.93 33.10 -21.55
N LEU A 211 -6.81 32.34 -22.22
CA LEU A 211 -7.45 32.78 -23.46
C LEU A 211 -8.35 34.00 -23.21
N ASN A 212 -9.20 33.95 -22.17
CA ASN A 212 -10.04 35.09 -21.79
C ASN A 212 -9.22 36.34 -21.44
N PHE A 213 -8.09 36.18 -20.73
CA PHE A 213 -7.17 37.29 -20.44
C PHE A 213 -6.50 37.87 -21.69
N ARG A 214 -6.19 37.02 -22.68
CA ARG A 214 -5.58 37.44 -23.94
C ARG A 214 -6.59 38.20 -24.79
N GLU A 215 -7.82 37.70 -24.91
CA GLU A 215 -8.91 38.36 -25.62
C GLU A 215 -9.25 39.73 -24.99
N GLN A 216 -9.29 39.82 -23.65
CA GLN A 216 -9.46 41.11 -22.96
C GLN A 216 -8.32 42.10 -23.28
N LYS A 217 -7.06 41.66 -23.28
CA LYS A 217 -5.92 42.52 -23.64
C LYS A 217 -5.93 42.96 -25.10
N GLU A 218 -6.34 42.08 -26.02
CA GLU A 218 -6.47 42.40 -27.45
C GLU A 218 -7.63 43.38 -27.68
N PHE A 219 -8.75 43.22 -26.97
CA PHE A 219 -9.87 44.16 -26.96
C PHE A 219 -9.47 45.55 -26.42
N GLU A 220 -8.71 45.62 -25.32
CA GLU A 220 -8.18 46.88 -24.78
C GLU A 220 -7.20 47.58 -25.72
N LYS A 221 -6.36 46.82 -26.45
CA LYS A 221 -5.45 47.37 -27.46
C LYS A 221 -6.21 47.93 -28.67
N SER A 222 -7.20 47.21 -29.17
CA SER A 222 -8.12 47.67 -30.22
C SER A 222 -8.80 48.99 -29.81
N ARG A 223 -9.30 49.05 -28.57
CA ARG A 223 -9.94 50.24 -28.02
C ARG A 223 -8.97 51.43 -27.96
N LYS A 224 -7.71 51.25 -27.55
CA LYS A 224 -6.70 52.33 -27.53
C LYS A 224 -6.20 52.77 -28.92
N GLY A 225 -6.27 51.89 -29.92
CA GLY A 225 -5.96 52.23 -31.31
C GLY A 225 -7.04 53.08 -31.99
N SER A 226 -8.31 52.88 -31.61
CA SER A 226 -9.46 53.59 -32.18
C SER A 226 -9.54 55.09 -31.83
N TRP A 227 -8.93 55.54 -30.74
CA TRP A 227 -8.99 56.96 -30.32
C TRP A 227 -7.89 57.85 -30.94
N ARG A 228 -6.96 57.29 -31.73
CA ARG A 228 -5.89 58.08 -32.39
C ARG A 228 -6.26 58.60 -33.78
N SER A 229 -7.52 58.51 -34.21
CA SER A 229 -7.96 58.96 -35.55
C SER A 229 -9.10 59.99 -35.56
N LEU A 230 -9.46 60.56 -34.41
CA LEU A 230 -10.52 61.58 -34.30
C LEU A 230 -10.02 62.88 -33.67
N ASP A 231 -8.87 63.38 -34.14
CA ASP A 231 -8.54 64.81 -34.07
C ASP A 231 -8.75 65.39 -35.49
N TYR A 232 -10.02 65.55 -35.86
CA TYR A 232 -10.37 66.39 -37.01
C TYR A 232 -10.22 67.84 -36.59
N ARG A 233 -9.19 68.47 -37.15
CA ARG A 233 -8.93 69.90 -37.14
C ARG A 233 -10.22 70.70 -37.33
N GLN A 234 -10.62 71.46 -36.32
CA GLN A 234 -11.37 72.70 -36.56
C GLN A 234 -10.33 73.81 -36.68
N ASP A 235 -9.90 74.02 -37.93
CA ASP A 235 -9.15 75.18 -38.34
C ASP A 235 -10.03 76.43 -38.23
N ARG A 236 -9.39 77.50 -37.73
CA ARG A 236 -9.88 78.87 -37.66
C ARG A 236 -10.36 79.34 -39.03
N PHE A 237 -11.49 80.01 -39.09
CA PHE A 237 -11.70 81.32 -39.71
C PHE A 237 -12.99 81.94 -39.18
#